data_AF-A0A2V1BE46-F1
#
_entry.id   AF-A0A2V1BE46-F1
#
_cell.length_a   1.000
_cell.length_b   1.000
_cell.length_c   1.000
_cell.angle_alpha   90.00
_cell.angle_beta   90.00
_cell.angle_gamma   90.00
#
_symmetry.space_group_name_H-M   'P 1'
#
loop_
_entity.id
_entity.type
_entity.pdbx_description
1 polymer ?
#
loop_
_entity_poly.entity_id
_entity_poly.type
_entity_poly.pdbx_seq_one_letter_code
_entity_poly.pdbx_strand_id
1 'polypeptide(L)'
;MSSAAAKAAAISPTLSATQPISDEPPPPYDTSSLPPNPGFCELAFRERLDNRIPGGGMPPAQYFAPCKACSFVCGDEIPPVYKQGWLDWIDPSVNFRWESHVATNKEKDAPVEGERELLGCWICWEYEQKWIEPMRPNDWYKHMRRHFFVEGYRICKGKTGAMQRRRNCEVGHCPKIHS
;
A
#
# COMPACT_ATOMS: atom_id res chain seq x y z
N MET A 1 -39.24 -17.99 49.07
CA MET A 1 -37.82 -17.85 48.70
C MET A 1 -37.58 -18.71 47.48
N SER A 2 -37.30 -18.12 46.33
CA SER A 2 -36.95 -18.85 45.10
C SER A 2 -35.84 -18.09 44.39
N SER A 3 -34.63 -18.64 44.45
CA SER A 3 -33.45 -18.12 43.75
C SER A 3 -33.57 -18.39 42.26
N ALA A 4 -33.57 -17.33 41.44
CA ALA A 4 -33.33 -17.43 40.00
C ALA A 4 -31.84 -17.16 39.74
N ALA A 5 -31.12 -18.21 39.36
CA ALA A 5 -29.70 -18.17 39.01
C ALA A 5 -29.48 -17.52 37.63
N ALA A 6 -28.43 -16.70 37.56
CA ALA A 6 -27.94 -16.02 36.38
C ALA A 6 -27.48 -17.01 35.29
N LYS A 7 -27.92 -16.79 34.05
CA LYS A 7 -27.32 -17.42 32.85
C LYS A 7 -26.23 -16.51 32.30
N ALA A 8 -24.98 -16.84 32.61
CA ALA A 8 -23.83 -16.30 31.89
C ALA A 8 -23.84 -16.85 30.45
N ALA A 9 -23.84 -15.94 29.46
CA ALA A 9 -23.70 -16.29 28.06
C ALA A 9 -22.28 -16.79 27.80
N ALA A 10 -22.19 -18.03 27.30
CA ALA A 10 -20.94 -18.66 26.90
C ALA A 10 -20.33 -17.91 25.71
N ILE A 11 -19.11 -17.42 25.88
CA ILE A 11 -18.27 -16.84 24.84
C ILE A 11 -17.62 -18.02 24.12
N SER A 12 -18.04 -18.30 22.88
CA SER A 12 -17.38 -19.29 22.02
C SER A 12 -16.03 -18.76 21.54
N PRO A 13 -14.92 -19.51 21.70
CA PRO A 13 -13.64 -19.18 21.10
C PRO A 13 -13.43 -20.01 19.83
N THR A 14 -13.60 -19.39 18.67
CA THR A 14 -13.21 -19.95 17.37
C THR A 14 -12.91 -18.75 16.48
N LEU A 15 -11.71 -18.50 15.94
CA LEU A 15 -10.75 -19.39 15.30
C LEU A 15 -9.33 -18.79 15.45
N SER A 16 -8.40 -19.51 16.07
CA SER A 16 -6.97 -19.34 15.78
C SER A 16 -6.68 -20.12 14.50
N ALA A 17 -6.73 -19.44 13.37
CA ALA A 17 -6.08 -19.92 12.15
C ALA A 17 -4.61 -19.49 12.23
N THR A 18 -3.73 -20.38 12.69
CA THR A 18 -2.30 -20.21 12.50
C THR A 18 -2.03 -20.40 11.01
N GLN A 19 -2.01 -19.30 10.25
CA GLN A 19 -1.55 -19.33 8.87
C GLN A 19 -0.06 -19.72 8.86
N PRO A 20 0.41 -20.50 7.88
CA PRO A 20 1.84 -20.76 7.71
C PRO A 20 2.52 -19.43 7.41
N ILE A 21 3.15 -18.86 8.43
CA ILE A 21 4.04 -17.71 8.29
C ILE A 21 5.30 -18.31 7.64
N SER A 22 5.39 -18.23 6.31
CA SER A 22 6.68 -18.49 5.66
C SER A 22 7.67 -17.48 6.22
N ASP A 23 8.71 -17.96 6.90
CA ASP A 23 9.79 -17.11 7.42
C ASP A 23 10.59 -16.44 6.29
N GLU A 24 10.48 -16.98 5.08
CA GLU A 24 11.15 -16.49 3.88
C GLU A 24 10.30 -15.40 3.22
N PRO A 25 10.86 -14.18 3.02
CA PRO A 25 10.16 -13.12 2.30
C PRO A 25 9.84 -13.57 0.87
N PRO A 26 8.79 -13.03 0.24
CA PRO A 26 8.54 -13.29 -1.17
C PRO A 26 9.81 -12.97 -1.98
N PRO A 27 10.16 -13.82 -2.97
CA PRO A 27 11.36 -13.59 -3.76
C PRO A 27 11.30 -12.19 -4.39
N PRO A 28 12.44 -11.49 -4.54
CA PRO A 28 12.47 -10.23 -5.26
C PRO A 28 11.90 -10.46 -6.66
N TYR A 29 11.00 -9.58 -7.10
CA TYR A 29 10.47 -9.68 -8.46
C TYR A 29 11.54 -9.33 -9.49
N ASP A 30 11.48 -10.00 -10.63
CA ASP A 30 12.36 -9.68 -11.75
C ASP A 30 11.87 -8.41 -12.45
N THR A 31 12.64 -7.33 -12.32
CA THR A 31 12.35 -6.06 -12.98
C THR A 31 12.39 -6.14 -14.50
N SER A 32 13.13 -7.11 -15.07
CA SER A 32 13.29 -7.29 -16.52
C SER A 32 12.08 -7.96 -17.17
N SER A 33 11.25 -8.62 -16.38
CA SER A 33 10.05 -9.31 -16.84
C SER A 33 8.76 -8.54 -16.53
N LEU A 34 8.82 -7.33 -15.97
CA LEU A 34 7.62 -6.55 -15.67
C LEU A 34 6.92 -6.15 -16.98
N PRO A 35 5.64 -6.52 -17.16
CA PRO A 35 4.89 -6.04 -18.31
C PRO A 35 4.68 -4.50 -18.28
N PRO A 36 4.14 -3.89 -19.34
CA PRO A 36 4.04 -2.43 -19.44
C PRO A 36 3.12 -1.83 -18.37
N ASN A 37 3.19 -0.50 -18.19
CA ASN A 37 2.35 0.22 -17.23
C ASN A 37 0.86 -0.19 -17.36
N PRO A 38 0.28 -0.86 -16.35
CA PRO A 38 -1.06 -1.45 -16.44
C PRO A 38 -2.20 -0.43 -16.28
N GLY A 39 -1.90 0.82 -15.93
CA GLY A 39 -2.91 1.85 -15.69
C GLY A 39 -2.52 2.91 -14.66
N PHE A 40 -1.33 2.85 -14.06
CA PHE A 40 -0.84 3.94 -13.21
C PHE A 40 -0.72 5.22 -14.04
N CYS A 41 -0.86 6.37 -13.39
CA CYS A 41 -0.51 7.63 -14.03
C CYS A 41 0.96 7.60 -14.48
N GLU A 42 1.26 8.13 -15.66
CA GLU A 42 2.61 8.10 -16.24
C GLU A 42 3.68 8.68 -15.30
N LEU A 43 3.36 9.78 -14.60
CA LEU A 43 4.30 10.36 -13.63
C LEU A 43 4.46 9.52 -12.37
N ALA A 44 3.40 8.83 -11.92
CA ALA A 44 3.47 7.87 -10.81
C ALA A 44 4.36 6.68 -11.18
N PHE A 45 4.15 6.13 -12.37
CA PHE A 45 4.90 5.02 -12.90
C PHE A 45 6.38 5.38 -13.08
N ARG A 46 6.67 6.56 -13.63
CA ARG A 46 8.05 7.05 -13.78
C ARG A 46 8.72 7.28 -12.43
N GLU A 47 8.04 7.89 -11.47
CA GLU A 47 8.58 8.11 -10.11
C GLU A 47 8.98 6.79 -9.45
N ARG A 48 8.15 5.74 -9.56
CA ARG A 48 8.45 4.40 -9.03
C ARG A 48 9.75 3.83 -9.61
N LEU A 49 10.05 4.11 -10.88
CA LEU A 49 11.28 3.67 -11.54
C LEU A 49 12.47 4.55 -11.14
N ASP A 50 12.31 5.86 -11.12
CA ASP A 50 13.36 6.82 -10.76
C ASP A 50 13.79 6.67 -9.30
N ASN A 51 12.86 6.28 -8.42
CA ASN A 51 13.13 6.02 -7.01
C ASN A 51 14.01 4.76 -6.77
N ARG A 52 14.43 4.06 -7.83
CA ARG A 52 15.45 3.00 -7.78
C ARG A 52 16.87 3.56 -7.93
N ILE A 53 17.03 4.78 -8.43
CA ILE A 53 18.33 5.39 -8.76
C ILE A 53 18.76 6.32 -7.61
N PRO A 54 20.03 6.28 -7.14
CA PRO A 54 20.54 7.25 -6.17
C PRO A 54 20.32 8.69 -6.64
N GLY A 55 19.66 9.50 -5.81
CA GLY A 55 19.30 10.89 -6.16
C GLY A 55 18.11 11.04 -7.12
N GLY A 56 17.55 9.95 -7.65
CA GLY A 56 16.37 9.96 -8.50
C GLY A 56 15.06 10.21 -7.74
N GLY A 57 13.99 10.47 -8.47
CA GLY A 57 12.65 10.73 -7.95
C GLY A 57 12.47 12.10 -7.28
N MET A 58 11.23 12.40 -6.91
CA MET A 58 10.84 13.71 -6.41
C MET A 58 11.26 13.94 -4.93
N PRO A 59 11.54 15.20 -4.54
CA PRO A 59 11.72 15.57 -3.14
C PRO A 59 10.39 15.47 -2.36
N PRO A 60 10.43 15.23 -1.04
CA PRO A 60 9.23 15.00 -0.22
C PRO A 60 8.12 16.04 -0.37
N ALA A 61 8.48 17.32 -0.48
CA ALA A 61 7.52 18.42 -0.58
C ALA A 61 6.65 18.35 -1.86
N GLN A 62 7.09 17.66 -2.91
CA GLN A 62 6.36 17.58 -4.18
C GLN A 62 5.22 16.57 -4.17
N TYR A 63 5.19 15.59 -3.26
CA TYR A 63 4.10 14.60 -3.23
C TYR A 63 2.74 15.16 -2.80
N PHE A 64 2.74 16.31 -2.11
CA PHE A 64 1.51 17.00 -1.73
C PHE A 64 1.03 17.98 -2.79
N ALA A 65 1.85 18.26 -3.82
CA ALA A 65 1.44 19.09 -4.94
C ALA A 65 0.55 18.29 -5.91
N PRO A 66 -0.41 18.94 -6.60
CA PRO A 66 -1.17 18.29 -7.65
C PRO A 66 -0.26 17.68 -8.72
N CYS A 67 -0.51 16.41 -9.06
CA CYS A 67 0.19 15.72 -10.13
C CYS A 67 0.05 16.50 -11.44
N LYS A 68 1.16 16.79 -12.10
CA LYS A 68 1.16 17.61 -13.32
C LYS A 68 0.46 16.93 -14.51
N ALA A 69 0.33 15.59 -14.49
CA ALA A 69 -0.31 14.83 -15.55
C ALA A 69 -1.83 14.69 -15.36
N CYS A 70 -2.29 14.34 -14.16
CA CYS A 70 -3.72 14.05 -13.91
C CYS A 70 -4.38 14.93 -12.85
N SER A 71 -3.63 15.86 -12.24
CA SER A 71 -4.10 16.74 -11.15
C SER A 71 -4.48 16.00 -9.86
N PHE A 72 -4.07 14.74 -9.70
CA PHE A 72 -4.17 13.97 -8.46
C PHE A 72 -3.48 14.70 -7.30
N VAL A 73 -4.13 14.75 -6.13
CA VAL A 73 -3.54 15.27 -4.88
C VAL A 73 -3.50 14.14 -3.87
N CYS A 74 -2.31 13.81 -3.38
CA CYS A 74 -2.15 12.74 -2.40
C CYS A 74 -2.60 13.21 -1.02
N GLY A 75 -3.56 12.51 -0.43
CA GLY A 75 -3.90 12.68 0.97
C GLY A 75 -2.79 12.17 1.91
N ASP A 76 -2.73 12.73 3.11
CA ASP A 76 -1.83 12.33 4.20
C ASP A 76 -2.53 11.45 5.26
N GLU A 77 -3.85 11.30 5.17
CA GLU A 77 -4.61 10.49 6.12
C GLU A 77 -4.45 8.98 5.85
N ILE A 78 -4.18 8.23 6.93
CA ILE A 78 -4.19 6.77 6.96
C ILE A 78 -5.45 6.28 7.67
N PRO A 79 -6.38 5.63 6.96
CA PRO A 79 -7.64 5.16 7.50
C PRO A 79 -7.49 4.22 8.71
N PRO A 80 -8.38 4.28 9.72
CA PRO A 80 -8.34 3.40 10.89
C PRO A 80 -8.33 1.90 10.55
N VAL A 81 -9.00 1.51 9.47
CA VAL A 81 -9.09 0.11 9.02
C VAL A 81 -7.71 -0.51 8.70
N TYR A 82 -6.72 0.31 8.33
CA TYR A 82 -5.36 -0.17 8.09
C TYR A 82 -4.66 -0.60 9.39
N LYS A 83 -4.94 0.11 10.48
CA LYS A 83 -4.26 0.02 11.78
C LYS A 83 -4.97 -0.93 12.75
N GLN A 84 -6.23 -1.27 12.46
CA GLN A 84 -7.11 -1.98 13.38
C GLN A 84 -6.53 -3.35 13.77
N GLY A 85 -6.21 -3.51 15.06
CA GLY A 85 -5.67 -4.75 15.62
C GLY A 85 -4.21 -5.03 15.24
N TRP A 86 -3.49 -4.07 14.65
CA TRP A 86 -2.08 -4.19 14.30
C TRP A 86 -1.26 -3.17 15.10
N LEU A 87 -0.67 -3.62 16.21
CA LEU A 87 -0.02 -2.73 17.19
C LEU A 87 1.27 -2.09 16.65
N ASP A 88 2.00 -2.79 15.80
CA ASP A 88 3.28 -2.39 15.22
C ASP A 88 3.17 -2.08 13.71
N TRP A 89 2.00 -1.61 13.29
CA TRP A 89 1.72 -1.21 11.92
C TRP A 89 2.72 -0.16 11.41
N ILE A 90 2.91 -0.15 10.11
CA ILE A 90 3.92 0.66 9.44
C ILE A 90 3.21 1.54 8.43
N ASP A 91 3.52 2.83 8.44
CA ASP A 91 2.99 3.78 7.47
C ASP A 91 3.45 3.43 6.04
N PRO A 92 2.52 3.09 5.11
CA PRO A 92 2.81 3.14 3.69
C PRO A 92 3.08 4.60 3.34
N SER A 93 4.37 4.95 3.24
CA SER A 93 4.81 6.34 3.09
C SER A 93 4.00 7.08 2.01
N VAL A 94 3.79 8.38 2.20
CA VAL A 94 3.12 9.26 1.22
C VAL A 94 3.71 9.08 -0.20
N ASN A 95 5.01 8.83 -0.34
CA ASN A 95 5.61 8.49 -1.62
C ASN A 95 4.98 7.24 -2.26
N PHE A 96 4.86 6.15 -1.51
CA PHE A 96 4.29 4.90 -2.04
C PHE A 96 2.82 5.07 -2.46
N ARG A 97 2.05 5.83 -1.69
CA ARG A 97 0.67 6.20 -2.06
C ARG A 97 0.66 7.06 -3.32
N TRP A 98 1.54 8.05 -3.41
CA TRP A 98 1.66 8.89 -4.59
C TRP A 98 2.05 8.06 -5.80
N GLU A 99 3.07 7.20 -5.74
CA GLU A 99 3.44 6.30 -6.84
C GLU A 99 2.29 5.37 -7.25
N SER A 100 1.34 5.09 -6.35
CA SER A 100 0.20 4.20 -6.61
C SER A 100 -0.94 4.86 -7.38
N HIS A 101 -0.91 6.17 -7.64
CA HIS A 101 -2.07 6.85 -8.20
C HIS A 101 -2.34 6.49 -9.67
N VAL A 102 -3.63 6.41 -10.00
CA VAL A 102 -4.17 6.12 -11.33
C VAL A 102 -4.77 7.40 -11.90
N ALA A 103 -4.58 7.64 -13.20
CA ALA A 103 -5.18 8.79 -13.86
C ALA A 103 -6.70 8.57 -14.03
N THR A 104 -7.52 9.43 -13.43
CA THR A 104 -8.96 9.49 -13.68
C THR A 104 -9.23 10.25 -14.98
N ASN A 105 -10.22 9.81 -15.76
CA ASN A 105 -10.48 10.39 -17.07
C ASN A 105 -11.37 11.63 -16.90
N LYS A 106 -10.77 12.82 -17.02
CA LYS A 106 -11.44 14.12 -16.74
C LYS A 106 -12.73 14.35 -17.53
N GLU A 107 -12.94 13.65 -18.65
CA GLU A 107 -14.09 13.82 -19.55
C GLU A 107 -15.26 12.86 -19.27
N LYS A 108 -15.04 11.74 -18.58
CA LYS A 108 -16.10 10.75 -18.27
C LYS A 108 -16.55 10.77 -16.82
N ASP A 109 -15.68 11.23 -15.93
CA ASP A 109 -15.92 11.23 -14.49
C ASP A 109 -16.10 12.67 -14.02
N ALA A 110 -17.30 13.23 -14.25
CA ALA A 110 -17.66 14.55 -13.76
C ALA A 110 -17.43 14.56 -12.23
N PRO A 111 -16.49 15.37 -11.72
CA PRO A 111 -16.07 15.21 -10.35
C PRO A 111 -17.11 15.84 -9.42
N VAL A 112 -17.87 15.01 -8.72
CA VAL A 112 -18.35 15.41 -7.40
C VAL A 112 -17.10 15.67 -6.56
N GLU A 113 -17.03 16.83 -5.90
CA GLU A 113 -15.92 17.17 -5.00
C GLU A 113 -15.64 16.00 -4.04
N GLY A 114 -14.40 15.50 -4.05
CA GLY A 114 -13.95 14.41 -3.17
C GLY A 114 -13.76 13.03 -3.80
N GLU A 115 -14.15 12.79 -5.07
CA GLU A 115 -14.06 11.46 -5.70
C GLU A 115 -12.89 11.26 -6.69
N ARG A 116 -11.71 11.84 -6.44
CA ARG A 116 -10.61 11.85 -7.44
C ARG A 116 -9.42 10.95 -7.14
N GLU A 117 -9.39 10.27 -6.01
CA GLU A 117 -8.27 9.40 -5.65
C GLU A 117 -8.60 7.94 -5.97
N LEU A 118 -7.95 7.43 -7.02
CA LEU A 118 -7.88 6.02 -7.34
C LEU A 118 -6.43 5.55 -7.27
N LEU A 119 -6.21 4.42 -6.60
CA LEU A 119 -4.89 3.87 -6.32
C LEU A 119 -4.82 2.43 -6.85
N GLY A 120 -3.78 2.13 -7.62
CA GLY A 120 -3.40 0.78 -8.02
C GLY A 120 -2.49 0.11 -6.98
N CYS A 121 -2.39 -1.22 -7.01
CA CYS A 121 -1.51 -1.95 -6.09
C CYS A 121 -0.19 -2.32 -6.78
N TRP A 122 0.92 -1.72 -6.35
CA TRP A 122 2.25 -2.09 -6.81
C TRP A 122 2.66 -3.51 -6.38
N ILE A 123 2.13 -4.05 -5.30
CA ILE A 123 2.51 -5.41 -4.84
C ILE A 123 1.90 -6.47 -5.75
N CYS A 124 0.58 -6.45 -5.95
CA CYS A 124 -0.09 -7.32 -6.94
C CYS A 124 0.54 -7.18 -8.32
N TRP A 125 0.92 -5.96 -8.68
CA TRP A 125 1.59 -5.76 -9.95
C TRP A 125 3.00 -6.37 -9.95
N GLU A 126 3.93 -5.82 -9.20
CA GLU A 126 5.34 -6.19 -9.27
C GLU A 126 5.58 -7.66 -8.91
N TYR A 127 4.88 -8.21 -7.93
CA TYR A 127 5.15 -9.55 -7.38
C TYR A 127 4.21 -10.63 -7.94
N GLU A 128 2.94 -10.31 -8.14
CA GLU A 128 1.95 -11.30 -8.61
C GLU A 128 1.69 -11.21 -10.11
N GLN A 129 2.26 -10.20 -10.79
CA GLN A 129 2.05 -9.89 -12.21
C GLN A 129 0.57 -9.72 -12.57
N LYS A 130 -0.22 -9.17 -11.63
CA LYS A 130 -1.66 -8.96 -11.77
C LYS A 130 -2.04 -7.50 -11.60
N TRP A 131 -2.73 -6.95 -12.60
CA TRP A 131 -3.44 -5.70 -12.45
C TRP A 131 -4.79 -5.95 -11.81
N ILE A 132 -5.00 -5.36 -10.64
CA ILE A 132 -6.31 -5.32 -9.98
C ILE A 132 -6.96 -3.97 -10.24
N GLU A 133 -8.29 -3.93 -10.19
CA GLU A 133 -9.05 -2.71 -10.41
C GLU A 133 -8.61 -1.61 -9.43
N PRO A 134 -8.41 -0.36 -9.89
CA PRO A 134 -8.05 0.76 -9.03
C PRO A 134 -9.06 0.96 -7.89
N MET A 135 -8.55 1.22 -6.70
CA MET A 135 -9.35 1.31 -5.48
C MET A 135 -9.38 2.73 -4.94
N ARG A 136 -10.49 3.09 -4.28
CA ARG A 136 -10.55 4.26 -3.41
C ARG A 136 -9.59 4.09 -2.21
N PRO A 137 -9.14 5.16 -1.54
CA PRO A 137 -8.16 5.08 -0.45
C PRO A 137 -8.49 4.04 0.61
N ASN A 138 -9.71 4.04 1.13
CA ASN A 138 -10.11 3.11 2.18
C ASN A 138 -9.97 1.64 1.76
N ASP A 139 -10.32 1.31 0.52
CA ASP A 139 -10.24 -0.06 0.02
C ASP A 139 -8.82 -0.42 -0.39
N TRP A 140 -8.06 0.52 -0.93
CA TRP A 140 -6.62 0.36 -1.17
C TRP A 140 -5.88 0.08 0.14
N TYR A 141 -6.14 0.83 1.21
CA TYR A 141 -5.53 0.56 2.52
C TYR A 141 -5.96 -0.79 3.10
N LYS A 142 -7.24 -1.19 2.99
CA LYS A 142 -7.66 -2.56 3.37
C LYS A 142 -6.89 -3.62 2.58
N HIS A 143 -6.69 -3.39 1.29
CA HIS A 143 -5.96 -4.28 0.41
C HIS A 143 -4.47 -4.35 0.78
N MET A 144 -3.80 -3.20 0.99
CA MET A 144 -2.42 -3.15 1.46
C MET A 144 -2.24 -3.80 2.83
N ARG A 145 -3.24 -3.65 3.72
CA ARG A 145 -3.26 -4.36 5.00
C ARG A 145 -3.21 -5.87 4.80
N ARG A 146 -3.94 -6.42 3.83
CA ARG A 146 -3.89 -7.85 3.52
C ARG A 146 -2.46 -8.27 3.14
N HIS A 147 -1.79 -7.57 2.24
CA HIS A 147 -0.40 -7.88 1.87
C HIS A 147 0.54 -7.87 3.08
N PHE A 148 0.52 -6.80 3.88
CA PHE A 148 1.53 -6.65 4.94
C PHE A 148 1.21 -7.44 6.22
N PHE A 149 -0.06 -7.48 6.62
CA PHE A 149 -0.47 -8.09 7.89
C PHE A 149 -0.91 -9.55 7.75
N VAL A 150 -1.60 -9.90 6.67
CA VAL A 150 -2.15 -11.26 6.49
C VAL A 150 -1.17 -12.12 5.69
N GLU A 151 -0.65 -11.61 4.57
CA GLU A 151 0.23 -12.36 3.66
C GLU A 151 1.72 -12.24 4.05
N GLY A 152 2.06 -11.38 5.00
CA GLY A 152 3.39 -11.31 5.60
C GLY A 152 4.46 -10.59 4.76
N TYR A 153 4.07 -9.82 3.74
CA TYR A 153 5.01 -8.99 2.97
C TYR A 153 5.73 -8.02 3.92
N ARG A 154 7.06 -8.09 3.96
CA ARG A 154 7.88 -7.28 4.87
C ARG A 154 8.15 -5.91 4.26
N ILE A 155 7.88 -4.84 5.01
CA ILE A 155 8.22 -3.47 4.60
C ILE A 155 9.67 -3.14 4.96
N CYS A 156 10.38 -2.50 4.03
CA CYS A 156 11.70 -1.93 4.28
C CYS A 156 11.52 -0.64 5.09
N LYS A 157 12.03 -0.64 6.33
CA LYS A 157 11.91 0.49 7.25
C LYS A 157 13.17 1.34 7.21
N GLY A 158 12.98 2.66 7.16
CA GLY A 158 14.04 3.62 7.43
C GLY A 158 14.27 3.81 8.93
N LYS A 159 15.22 4.68 9.30
CA LYS A 159 15.56 5.00 10.70
C LYS A 159 14.37 5.53 11.52
N THR A 160 13.39 6.14 10.87
CA THR A 160 12.19 6.70 11.51
C THR A 160 11.05 5.68 11.66
N GLY A 161 11.25 4.42 11.22
CA GLY A 161 10.22 3.38 11.25
C GLY A 161 9.25 3.41 10.07
N ALA A 162 9.22 4.49 9.29
CA ALA A 162 8.40 4.61 8.07
C ALA A 162 8.94 3.75 6.92
N MET A 163 8.07 3.43 5.96
CA MET A 163 8.48 2.79 4.71
C MET A 163 9.56 3.63 4.01
N GLN A 164 10.69 3.00 3.75
CA GLN A 164 11.84 3.63 3.15
C GLN A 164 11.81 3.51 1.63
N ARG A 165 12.32 4.55 0.98
CA ARG A 165 12.56 4.59 -0.46
C ARG A 165 13.59 3.55 -0.90
N ARG A 166 13.37 2.90 -2.06
CA ARG A 166 14.30 1.91 -2.60
C ARG A 166 15.72 2.47 -2.78
N ARG A 167 15.88 3.68 -3.32
CA ARG A 167 17.20 4.34 -3.46
C ARG A 167 17.95 4.60 -2.15
N ASN A 168 17.25 4.63 -1.02
CA ASN A 168 17.87 4.80 0.30
C ASN A 168 18.22 3.45 0.94
N CYS A 169 17.88 2.33 0.28
CA CYS A 169 18.24 0.99 0.73
C CYS A 169 19.63 0.62 0.25
N GLU A 170 20.55 0.50 1.20
CA GLU A 170 21.93 0.08 0.97
C GLU A 170 22.05 -1.42 0.68
N VAL A 171 20.94 -2.17 0.81
CA VAL A 171 20.89 -3.60 0.51
C VAL A 171 20.57 -3.80 -0.97
N GLY A 172 21.59 -4.18 -1.75
CA GLY A 172 21.50 -4.28 -3.22
C GLY A 172 20.36 -5.16 -3.75
N HIS A 173 20.01 -6.24 -3.04
CA HIS A 173 18.88 -7.11 -3.37
C HIS A 173 17.91 -7.24 -2.19
N CYS A 174 17.47 -6.10 -1.64
CA CYS A 174 16.54 -6.11 -0.51
C CYS A 174 15.21 -6.79 -0.90
N PRO A 175 14.80 -7.87 -0.21
CA PRO A 175 13.57 -8.62 -0.54
C PRO A 175 12.30 -7.97 0.06
N LYS A 176 12.44 -6.79 0.69
CA LYS A 176 11.34 -6.09 1.35
C LYS A 176 10.63 -5.14 0.38
N ILE A 177 9.39 -4.79 0.70
CA ILE A 177 8.63 -3.77 -0.02
C ILE A 177 9.18 -2.39 0.32
N HIS A 178 9.45 -1.59 -0.70
CA HIS A 178 9.91 -0.22 -0.58
C HIS A 178 8.84 0.73 -1.11
N SER A 179 8.93 1.99 -0.68
CA SER A 179 8.46 3.06 -1.54
C SER A 179 9.42 3.28 -2.68
#